data_AF-A0A951STV7-F1
#
_entry.id   AF-A0A951STV7-F1
#
_cell.length_a   1.000
_cell.length_b   1.000
_cell.length_c   1.000
_cell.angle_alpha   90.00
_cell.angle_beta   90.00
_cell.angle_gamma   90.00
#
_symmetry.space_group_name_H-M   'P 1'
#
loop_
_entity.id
_entity.type
_entity.pdbx_description
1 polymer ?
#
loop_
_entity_poly.entity_id
_entity_poly.type
_entity_poly.pdbx_seq_one_letter_code
_entity_poly.pdbx_strand_id
1 'polypeptide(L)'
;MRPYVFTLLLLFLVAQLSTDIYHYFYYLNSTRWWLLIAAVCVLVDSKISQKIKPYCLSYKKYGLFSITIAAVLVLILLPTGKTQPAPTGLGDSLWLIEIIPAAAYTIGWWTTLDEILEPLIRSVLVRTFADSNSIDSVLFWLGAYSTVCGLFLIISILIFVYRRPVRFQLAAFLLIFFVPSTQLFLNYIEHYSFAALSIAVILLLIWTDIEAQNQNQPSKKKDYMPILIAAFAVIGFLHHGIVGFLLPTLIVYLLKRSKSKNDFILMALKSSAVAMLILVIGWFFYLYVLDESIKTSHLWHLPVLPLNKLFSSSNLSKVLTILLLTTPLSYTFIIEKIILRFKKNDTKLKAKLAKDSISVIITVAIISFLVHLVVWNPMIGLPADWDLLSFVSIPIHIFILRQLSFKKSIRLIPIAMLTLLPAMLWWWSNHQKSKYDIYYSNLTFNHSQAVITKINQSTIFSKIPHQRKQQLLLLRLYSVKLGEETQNLKLAFENAERVAAFGSDSEFDSEITKVKSLLEEASRN
;
A
#
# COMPACT_ATOMS: atom_id res chain seq x y z
N MET A 1 37.74 -12.67 -1.70
CA MET A 1 36.87 -13.01 -0.55
C MET A 1 35.56 -13.61 -1.04
N ARG A 2 35.04 -14.65 -0.36
CA ARG A 2 33.82 -15.34 -0.80
C ARG A 2 32.59 -14.50 -0.44
N PRO A 3 31.58 -14.36 -1.33
CA PRO A 3 30.43 -13.46 -1.14
C PRO A 3 29.63 -13.74 0.16
N TYR A 4 29.68 -14.97 0.66
CA TYR A 4 29.04 -15.42 1.91
C TYR A 4 29.56 -14.72 3.18
N VAL A 5 30.84 -14.31 3.19
CA VAL A 5 31.44 -13.55 4.31
C VAL A 5 30.87 -12.13 4.35
N PHE A 6 30.57 -11.55 3.19
CA PHE A 6 29.86 -10.26 3.09
C PHE A 6 28.40 -10.36 3.52
N THR A 7 27.70 -11.48 3.27
CA THR A 7 26.32 -11.71 3.78
C THR A 7 26.30 -11.79 5.29
N LEU A 8 27.29 -12.49 5.86
CA LEU A 8 27.46 -12.61 7.29
C LEU A 8 27.78 -11.25 7.89
N LEU A 9 28.76 -10.53 7.32
CA LEU A 9 29.13 -9.18 7.76
C LEU A 9 28.01 -8.17 7.55
N LEU A 10 27.16 -8.30 6.53
CA LEU A 10 26.05 -7.40 6.29
C LEU A 10 24.86 -7.70 7.19
N LEU A 11 24.45 -8.97 7.34
CA LEU A 11 23.38 -9.31 8.28
C LEU A 11 23.83 -9.06 9.72
N PHE A 12 25.12 -9.21 10.01
CA PHE A 12 25.75 -8.76 11.24
C PHE A 12 25.80 -7.23 11.36
N LEU A 13 26.17 -6.48 10.31
CA LEU A 13 26.19 -5.02 10.30
C LEU A 13 24.76 -4.46 10.41
N VAL A 14 23.78 -5.07 9.76
CA VAL A 14 22.36 -4.74 9.89
C VAL A 14 21.86 -5.06 11.31
N ALA A 15 22.25 -6.21 11.84
CA ALA A 15 22.02 -6.59 13.23
C ALA A 15 22.72 -5.67 14.24
N GLN A 16 23.85 -5.05 13.87
CA GLN A 16 24.64 -4.17 14.72
C GLN A 16 24.26 -2.69 14.57
N LEU A 17 23.83 -2.25 13.38
CA LEU A 17 23.19 -0.96 13.19
C LEU A 17 21.85 -0.91 13.94
N SER A 18 21.20 -2.07 14.14
CA SER A 18 20.08 -2.18 15.08
C SER A 18 20.48 -2.23 16.56
N THR A 19 21.77 -2.28 16.93
CA THR A 19 22.24 -2.32 18.34
C THR A 19 22.72 -0.98 18.89
N ASP A 20 23.28 -0.09 18.07
CA ASP A 20 23.95 1.12 18.58
C ASP A 20 23.01 2.32 18.84
N ILE A 21 21.69 2.13 18.76
CA ILE A 21 20.72 3.22 18.93
C ILE A 21 19.67 2.84 19.99
N TYR A 22 20.04 3.13 21.25
CA TYR A 22 19.25 3.12 22.51
C TYR A 22 18.79 1.78 23.14
N HIS A 23 18.97 1.69 24.47
CA HIS A 23 18.63 0.60 25.38
C HIS A 23 17.14 0.21 25.49
N TYR A 24 16.22 0.84 24.77
CA TYR A 24 14.78 0.75 25.05
C TYR A 24 14.03 -0.39 24.35
N PHE A 25 14.64 -1.09 23.39
CA PHE A 25 13.89 -2.04 22.55
C PHE A 25 14.50 -3.44 22.52
N TYR A 26 14.39 -4.15 23.65
CA TYR A 26 14.75 -5.57 23.78
C TYR A 26 14.08 -6.48 22.72
N TYR A 27 12.95 -6.08 22.14
CA TYR A 27 12.22 -6.88 21.15
C TYR A 27 12.82 -6.85 19.74
N LEU A 28 13.54 -5.79 19.34
CA LEU A 28 14.27 -5.77 18.05
C LEU A 28 15.41 -6.78 18.02
N ASN A 29 15.92 -7.14 19.21
CA ASN A 29 16.86 -8.23 19.39
C ASN A 29 16.27 -9.57 18.91
N SER A 30 14.96 -9.79 19.03
CA SER A 30 14.31 -11.03 18.56
C SER A 30 14.31 -11.12 17.03
N THR A 31 13.90 -10.05 16.33
CA THR A 31 13.95 -9.96 14.85
C THR A 31 15.38 -10.17 14.34
N ARG A 32 16.37 -9.60 15.05
CA ARG A 32 17.80 -9.79 14.79
C ARG A 32 18.21 -11.27 14.82
N TRP A 33 17.82 -12.00 15.87
CA TRP A 33 18.13 -13.42 15.98
C TRP A 33 17.49 -14.24 14.85
N TRP A 34 16.25 -13.93 14.47
CA TRP A 34 15.58 -14.65 13.38
C TRP A 34 16.21 -14.39 12.01
N LEU A 35 16.61 -13.15 11.72
CA LEU A 35 17.38 -12.83 10.51
C LEU A 35 18.75 -13.51 10.51
N LEU A 36 19.43 -13.57 11.66
CA LEU A 36 20.70 -14.28 11.82
C LEU A 36 20.54 -15.80 11.59
N ILE A 37 19.51 -16.42 12.15
CA ILE A 37 19.20 -17.84 11.95
C ILE A 37 18.92 -18.11 10.47
N ALA A 38 18.12 -17.25 9.81
CA ALA A 38 17.87 -17.35 8.37
C ALA A 38 19.19 -17.26 7.58
N ALA A 39 20.08 -16.33 7.94
CA ALA A 39 21.41 -16.18 7.35
C ALA A 39 22.23 -17.47 7.45
N VAL A 40 22.33 -18.03 8.66
CA VAL A 40 23.08 -19.25 8.95
C VAL A 40 22.51 -20.43 8.15
N CYS A 41 21.19 -20.57 8.08
CA CYS A 41 20.54 -21.63 7.29
C CYS A 41 20.89 -21.54 5.80
N VAL A 42 20.93 -20.33 5.23
CA VAL A 42 21.36 -20.09 3.83
C VAL A 42 22.83 -20.44 3.63
N LEU A 43 23.68 -20.10 4.59
CA LEU A 43 25.12 -20.40 4.54
C LEU A 43 25.38 -21.90 4.57
N VAL A 44 24.69 -22.62 5.45
CA VAL A 44 24.77 -24.08 5.56
C VAL A 44 24.33 -24.74 4.24
N ASP A 45 23.21 -24.31 3.63
CA ASP A 45 22.79 -24.79 2.30
C ASP A 45 23.80 -24.51 1.18
N SER A 46 24.55 -23.40 1.27
CA SER A 46 25.53 -23.03 0.24
C SER A 46 26.86 -23.79 0.36
N LYS A 47 27.25 -24.24 1.56
CA LYS A 47 28.55 -24.89 1.85
C LYS A 47 28.47 -26.41 1.97
N ILE A 48 27.35 -26.97 2.41
CA ILE A 48 27.25 -28.41 2.65
C ILE A 48 27.00 -29.14 1.32
N SER A 49 28.08 -29.71 0.80
CA SER A 49 28.15 -30.64 -0.32
C SER A 49 27.14 -31.79 -0.18
N GLN A 50 26.74 -32.36 -1.32
CA GLN A 50 25.75 -33.43 -1.54
C GLN A 50 25.85 -34.68 -0.64
N LYS A 51 26.87 -34.78 0.24
CA LYS A 51 27.13 -35.89 1.16
C LYS A 51 26.23 -35.93 2.40
N ILE A 52 25.51 -34.85 2.77
CA ILE A 52 24.64 -34.80 3.96
C ILE A 52 23.18 -34.48 3.57
N LYS A 53 22.64 -35.24 2.62
CA LYS A 53 21.27 -35.06 2.10
C LYS A 53 20.14 -35.08 3.16
N PRO A 54 20.12 -35.94 4.20
CA PRO A 54 18.98 -36.01 5.10
C PRO A 54 18.86 -34.79 6.03
N TYR A 55 19.98 -34.23 6.51
CA TYR A 55 19.96 -33.04 7.38
C TYR A 55 19.72 -31.73 6.61
N CYS A 56 20.05 -31.68 5.32
CA CYS A 56 19.83 -30.53 4.43
C CYS A 56 18.35 -30.13 4.27
N LEU A 57 17.39 -31.06 4.45
CA LEU A 57 15.97 -30.75 4.36
C LEU A 57 15.49 -29.96 5.60
N SER A 58 16.10 -30.19 6.75
CA SER A 58 15.75 -29.55 8.02
C SER A 58 16.14 -28.07 8.03
N TYR A 59 17.39 -27.75 7.68
CA TYR A 59 17.89 -26.35 7.62
C TYR A 59 17.11 -25.46 6.64
N LYS A 60 16.61 -26.04 5.56
CA LYS A 60 15.77 -25.35 4.56
C LYS A 60 14.43 -24.89 5.12
N LYS A 61 13.77 -25.77 5.90
CA LYS A 61 12.52 -25.43 6.59
C LYS A 61 12.76 -24.40 7.68
N TYR A 62 13.85 -24.51 8.44
CA TYR A 62 14.23 -23.51 9.43
C TYR A 62 14.49 -22.14 8.80
N GLY A 63 15.21 -22.05 7.68
CA GLY A 63 15.45 -20.77 6.99
C GLY A 63 14.16 -20.09 6.52
N LEU A 64 13.22 -20.84 5.92
CA LEU A 64 11.91 -20.31 5.52
C LEU A 64 11.07 -19.89 6.74
N PHE A 65 11.06 -20.71 7.79
CA PHE A 65 10.34 -20.41 9.02
C PHE A 65 10.89 -19.15 9.69
N SER A 66 12.20 -19.01 9.79
CA SER A 66 12.86 -17.84 10.37
C SER A 66 12.60 -16.56 9.59
N ILE A 67 12.65 -16.58 8.25
CA ILE A 67 12.33 -15.37 7.46
C ILE A 67 10.86 -14.98 7.56
N THR A 68 9.97 -15.97 7.69
CA THR A 68 8.53 -15.74 7.89
C THR A 68 8.26 -15.13 9.25
N ILE A 69 8.88 -15.67 10.31
CA ILE A 69 8.80 -15.07 11.65
C ILE A 69 9.36 -13.66 11.64
N ALA A 70 10.54 -13.44 11.04
CA ALA A 70 11.11 -12.11 10.93
C ALA A 70 10.15 -11.15 10.21
N ALA A 71 9.50 -11.57 9.13
CA ALA A 71 8.51 -10.76 8.43
C ALA A 71 7.33 -10.39 9.33
N VAL A 72 6.75 -11.36 10.05
CA VAL A 72 5.65 -11.13 11.01
C VAL A 72 6.08 -10.21 12.14
N LEU A 73 7.27 -10.42 12.72
CA LEU A 73 7.80 -9.59 13.79
C LEU A 73 8.04 -8.15 13.34
N VAL A 74 8.52 -7.94 12.12
CA VAL A 74 8.66 -6.59 11.56
C VAL A 74 7.29 -5.89 11.48
N LEU A 75 6.24 -6.56 11.01
CA LEU A 75 4.89 -5.97 10.94
C LEU A 75 4.35 -5.51 12.30
N ILE A 76 4.66 -6.25 13.37
CA ILE A 76 4.10 -6.01 14.71
C ILE A 76 4.99 -5.08 15.54
N LEU A 77 6.31 -5.25 15.46
CA LEU A 77 7.28 -4.60 16.35
C LEU A 77 7.87 -3.30 15.78
N LEU A 78 7.68 -3.03 14.50
CA LEU A 78 8.17 -1.83 13.84
C LEU A 78 7.02 -1.03 13.20
N PRO A 79 5.98 -0.64 13.98
CA PRO A 79 4.92 0.22 13.46
C PRO A 79 5.51 1.55 12.98
N THR A 80 4.97 2.10 11.90
CA THR A 80 5.30 3.43 11.43
C THR A 80 4.90 4.44 12.51
N GLY A 81 5.88 5.22 12.98
CA GLY A 81 5.71 6.20 14.04
C GLY A 81 5.73 7.65 13.55
N LYS A 82 6.10 7.89 12.30
CA LYS A 82 6.28 9.25 11.76
C LYS A 82 4.95 9.86 11.34
N THR A 83 4.58 10.95 12.00
CA THR A 83 3.27 11.62 11.93
C THR A 83 3.50 13.13 12.07
N GLN A 84 4.14 13.69 11.04
CA GLN A 84 4.45 15.12 10.93
C GLN A 84 3.68 15.73 9.75
N PRO A 85 3.56 17.06 9.67
CA PRO A 85 3.07 17.70 8.47
C PRO A 85 4.06 17.53 7.31
N ALA A 86 3.57 17.65 6.08
CA ALA A 86 4.43 17.73 4.91
C ALA A 86 5.40 18.93 4.99
N PRO A 87 6.62 18.82 4.44
CA PRO A 87 7.14 17.71 3.64
C PRO A 87 7.87 16.64 4.47
N THR A 88 7.98 16.80 5.80
CA THR A 88 8.76 15.86 6.63
C THR A 88 7.97 14.62 7.02
N GLY A 89 6.65 14.75 7.16
CA GLY A 89 5.73 13.66 7.44
C GLY A 89 5.52 12.67 6.30
N LEU A 90 4.70 11.66 6.60
CA LEU A 90 4.26 10.65 5.65
C LEU A 90 2.82 11.01 5.23
N GLY A 91 2.64 11.34 3.96
CA GLY A 91 1.34 11.62 3.35
C GLY A 91 0.43 12.56 4.13
N ASP A 92 -0.85 12.21 4.15
CA ASP A 92 -1.96 12.87 4.82
C ASP A 92 -2.26 12.29 6.21
N SER A 93 -1.29 11.61 6.84
CA SER A 93 -1.53 10.80 8.05
C SER A 93 -2.11 11.62 9.18
N LEU A 94 -1.68 12.87 9.35
CA LEU A 94 -2.23 13.79 10.35
C LEU A 94 -3.69 14.15 10.06
N TRP A 95 -4.06 14.32 8.79
CA TRP A 95 -5.44 14.56 8.40
C TRP A 95 -6.31 13.33 8.67
N LEU A 96 -5.79 12.12 8.40
CA LEU A 96 -6.49 10.87 8.69
C LEU A 96 -6.69 10.60 10.18
N ILE A 97 -5.68 10.91 11.01
CA ILE A 97 -5.77 10.84 12.48
C ILE A 97 -6.84 11.76 13.02
N GLU A 98 -7.13 12.86 12.33
CA GLU A 98 -8.11 13.84 12.77
C GLU A 98 -9.51 13.49 12.27
N ILE A 99 -9.66 13.25 10.97
CA ILE A 99 -10.95 13.10 10.31
C ILE A 99 -11.61 11.76 10.59
N ILE A 100 -10.85 10.65 10.59
CA ILE A 100 -11.44 9.31 10.73
C ILE A 100 -12.05 9.15 12.13
N PRO A 101 -11.37 9.48 13.24
CA PRO A 101 -11.98 9.38 14.56
C PRO A 101 -13.15 10.35 14.73
N ALA A 102 -13.02 11.58 14.22
CA ALA A 102 -14.09 12.56 14.30
C ALA A 102 -15.35 12.05 13.60
N ALA A 103 -15.21 11.55 12.37
CA ALA A 103 -16.31 10.98 11.60
C ALA A 103 -16.85 9.69 12.24
N ALA A 104 -15.99 8.78 12.68
CA ALA A 104 -16.36 7.51 13.30
C ALA A 104 -17.23 7.70 14.56
N TYR A 105 -16.89 8.67 15.42
CA TYR A 105 -17.62 8.91 16.66
C TYR A 105 -18.83 9.83 16.53
N THR A 106 -18.89 10.68 15.50
CA THR A 106 -20.01 11.65 15.34
C THR A 106 -21.02 11.25 14.26
N ILE A 107 -20.55 10.67 13.16
CA ILE A 107 -21.37 10.30 11.99
C ILE A 107 -21.52 8.77 11.94
N GLY A 108 -20.45 8.05 12.23
CA GLY A 108 -20.37 6.60 12.24
C GLY A 108 -19.30 6.05 11.29
N TRP A 109 -19.01 6.75 10.20
CA TRP A 109 -17.99 6.39 9.22
C TRP A 109 -17.52 7.57 8.36
N TRP A 110 -16.41 7.35 7.65
CA TRP A 110 -15.92 8.18 6.56
C TRP A 110 -15.71 7.33 5.30
N THR A 111 -15.96 7.87 4.12
CA THR A 111 -15.73 7.19 2.83
C THR A 111 -15.63 8.23 1.71
N THR A 112 -15.00 7.87 0.60
CA THR A 112 -14.99 8.69 -0.63
C THR A 112 -15.25 7.81 -1.84
N LEU A 113 -15.69 8.41 -2.96
CA LEU A 113 -16.04 7.67 -4.16
C LEU A 113 -14.86 6.88 -4.77
N ASP A 114 -13.65 7.41 -4.62
CA ASP A 114 -12.39 6.84 -5.11
C ASP A 114 -11.74 5.84 -4.13
N GLU A 115 -12.17 5.86 -2.87
CA GLU A 115 -11.71 5.00 -1.78
C GLU A 115 -12.90 4.57 -0.91
N ILE A 116 -13.81 3.78 -1.48
CA ILE A 116 -15.09 3.47 -0.82
C ILE A 116 -14.86 2.65 0.46
N LEU A 117 -14.06 1.59 0.36
CA LEU A 117 -13.94 0.60 1.42
C LEU A 117 -12.87 0.93 2.46
N GLU A 118 -11.76 1.57 2.09
CA GLU A 118 -10.62 1.69 3.01
C GLU A 118 -10.86 2.64 4.21
N PRO A 119 -11.31 3.89 4.02
CA PRO A 119 -11.65 4.79 5.13
C PRO A 119 -12.86 4.28 5.92
N LEU A 120 -13.80 3.59 5.26
CA LEU A 120 -14.97 2.99 5.89
C LEU A 120 -14.56 1.91 6.89
N ILE A 121 -13.72 0.96 6.46
CA ILE A 121 -13.23 -0.13 7.33
C ILE A 121 -12.45 0.45 8.52
N ARG A 122 -11.57 1.43 8.28
CA ARG A 122 -10.82 2.09 9.36
C ARG A 122 -11.72 2.80 10.35
N SER A 123 -12.77 3.47 9.87
CA SER A 123 -13.77 4.11 10.74
C SER A 123 -14.50 3.08 11.61
N VAL A 124 -14.91 1.95 11.04
CA VAL A 124 -15.56 0.86 11.78
C VAL A 124 -14.62 0.29 12.84
N LEU A 125 -13.34 0.06 12.51
CA LEU A 125 -12.34 -0.44 13.46
C LEU A 125 -12.16 0.53 14.64
N VAL A 126 -11.97 1.82 14.35
CA VAL A 126 -11.82 2.86 15.39
C VAL A 126 -13.07 2.91 16.27
N ARG A 127 -14.25 3.03 15.68
CA ARG A 127 -15.51 3.11 16.42
C ARG A 127 -15.77 1.91 17.32
N THR A 128 -15.41 0.71 16.84
CA THR A 128 -15.76 -0.54 17.52
C THR A 128 -14.77 -0.89 18.63
N PHE A 129 -13.48 -0.59 18.45
CA PHE A 129 -12.43 -1.13 19.30
C PHE A 129 -11.51 -0.08 19.94
N ALA A 130 -11.46 1.15 19.43
CA ALA A 130 -10.61 2.17 20.00
C ALA A 130 -11.25 2.79 21.24
N ASP A 131 -10.43 3.08 22.24
CA ASP A 131 -10.80 3.99 23.31
C ASP A 131 -10.76 5.42 22.76
N SER A 132 -11.93 6.06 22.71
CA SER A 132 -12.07 7.42 22.18
C SER A 132 -11.24 8.45 22.94
N ASN A 133 -10.81 8.17 24.17
CA ASN A 133 -10.01 9.09 24.99
C ASN A 133 -8.50 8.83 24.89
N SER A 134 -8.08 7.81 24.14
CA SER A 134 -6.68 7.41 24.03
C SER A 134 -6.19 7.52 22.60
N ILE A 135 -5.29 8.49 22.36
CA ILE A 135 -4.64 8.64 21.06
C ILE A 135 -3.90 7.37 20.63
N ASP A 136 -3.19 6.71 21.54
CA ASP A 136 -2.44 5.50 21.22
C ASP A 136 -3.38 4.36 20.79
N SER A 137 -4.57 4.26 21.42
CA SER A 137 -5.60 3.30 21.01
C SER A 137 -6.11 3.59 19.60
N VAL A 138 -6.42 4.86 19.31
CA VAL A 138 -6.89 5.28 17.97
C VAL A 138 -5.83 5.01 16.90
N LEU A 139 -4.58 5.41 17.12
CA LEU A 139 -3.47 5.19 16.18
C LEU A 139 -3.23 3.71 15.92
N PHE A 140 -3.34 2.88 16.96
CA PHE A 140 -3.23 1.43 16.82
C PHE A 140 -4.32 0.87 15.89
N TRP A 141 -5.59 1.20 16.14
CA TRP A 141 -6.69 0.65 15.33
C TRP A 141 -6.76 1.22 13.92
N LEU A 142 -6.37 2.48 13.74
CA LEU A 142 -6.18 3.05 12.41
C LEU A 142 -5.15 2.25 11.62
N GLY A 143 -3.97 1.98 12.20
CA GLY A 143 -2.90 1.27 11.51
C GLY A 143 -3.09 -0.26 11.44
N ALA A 144 -3.87 -0.87 12.33
CA ALA A 144 -4.06 -2.32 12.41
C ALA A 144 -4.53 -2.93 11.08
N TYR A 145 -5.36 -2.20 10.33
CA TYR A 145 -5.81 -2.59 9.00
C TYR A 145 -4.64 -2.87 8.04
N SER A 146 -3.63 -2.00 8.04
CA SER A 146 -2.43 -2.16 7.21
C SER A 146 -1.61 -3.38 7.60
N THR A 147 -1.50 -3.67 8.91
CA THR A 147 -0.79 -4.84 9.44
C THR A 147 -1.48 -6.13 9.02
N VAL A 148 -2.82 -6.16 9.06
CA VAL A 148 -3.61 -7.29 8.55
C VAL A 148 -3.37 -7.51 7.06
N CYS A 149 -3.30 -6.43 6.26
CA CYS A 149 -2.95 -6.52 4.85
C CYS A 149 -1.54 -7.12 4.65
N GLY A 150 -0.58 -6.72 5.48
CA GLY A 150 0.78 -7.30 5.49
C GLY A 150 0.81 -8.79 5.80
N LEU A 151 0.00 -9.24 6.77
CA LEU A 151 -0.13 -10.67 7.09
C LEU A 151 -0.69 -11.46 5.90
N PHE A 152 -1.72 -10.92 5.22
CA PHE A 152 -2.25 -11.53 4.00
C PHE A 152 -1.21 -11.57 2.86
N LEU A 153 -0.34 -10.55 2.76
CA LEU A 153 0.77 -10.57 1.81
C LEU A 153 1.76 -11.70 2.11
N ILE A 154 2.16 -11.87 3.39
CA ILE A 154 3.04 -12.97 3.82
C ILE A 154 2.41 -14.33 3.48
N ILE A 155 1.13 -14.52 3.81
CA ILE A 155 0.40 -15.75 3.48
C ILE A 155 0.38 -16.00 1.96
N SER A 156 0.14 -14.95 1.18
CA SER A 156 0.11 -15.05 -0.29
C SER A 156 1.47 -15.43 -0.87
N ILE A 157 2.57 -14.86 -0.35
CA ILE A 157 3.93 -15.25 -0.72
C ILE A 157 4.17 -16.73 -0.38
N LEU A 158 3.82 -17.17 0.84
CA LEU A 158 3.99 -18.56 1.27
C LEU A 158 3.26 -19.55 0.37
N ILE A 159 1.98 -19.26 0.04
CA ILE A 159 1.18 -20.08 -0.87
C ILE A 159 1.83 -20.13 -2.25
N PHE A 160 2.25 -18.98 -2.78
CA PHE A 160 2.89 -18.88 -4.10
C PHE A 160 4.19 -19.69 -4.19
N VAL A 161 5.01 -19.69 -3.13
CA VAL A 161 6.34 -20.32 -3.14
C VAL A 161 6.39 -21.72 -2.53
N TYR A 162 5.29 -22.25 -2.01
CA TYR A 162 5.23 -23.50 -1.25
C TYR A 162 5.94 -24.69 -1.92
N ARG A 163 5.81 -24.83 -3.25
CA ARG A 163 6.42 -25.94 -4.04
C ARG A 163 7.72 -25.56 -4.74
N ARG A 164 8.26 -24.36 -4.48
CA ARG A 164 9.45 -23.85 -5.16
C ARG A 164 10.71 -24.11 -4.33
N PRO A 165 11.90 -24.17 -4.95
CA PRO A 165 13.15 -24.35 -4.21
C PRO A 165 13.34 -23.26 -3.15
N VAL A 166 13.86 -23.60 -1.96
CA VAL A 166 14.02 -22.64 -0.84
C VAL A 166 14.77 -21.36 -1.23
N ARG A 167 15.77 -21.43 -2.10
CA ARG A 167 16.45 -20.23 -2.61
C ARG A 167 15.51 -19.27 -3.35
N PHE A 168 14.55 -19.82 -4.11
CA PHE A 168 13.51 -19.02 -4.74
C PHE A 168 12.53 -18.46 -3.70
N GLN A 169 12.16 -19.25 -2.70
CA GLN A 169 11.29 -18.79 -1.60
C GLN A 169 11.90 -17.60 -0.86
N LEU A 170 13.18 -17.70 -0.49
CA LEU A 170 13.93 -16.62 0.16
C LEU A 170 14.03 -15.39 -0.74
N ALA A 171 14.33 -15.57 -2.03
CA ALA A 171 14.35 -14.47 -2.99
C ALA A 171 12.98 -13.78 -3.11
N ALA A 172 11.89 -14.55 -3.03
CA ALA A 172 10.54 -14.00 -3.08
C ALA A 172 10.25 -13.14 -1.84
N PHE A 173 10.58 -13.60 -0.63
CA PHE A 173 10.48 -12.77 0.57
C PHE A 173 11.33 -11.51 0.45
N LEU A 174 12.58 -11.63 -0.01
CA LEU A 174 13.48 -10.49 -0.14
C LEU A 174 12.97 -9.45 -1.15
N LEU A 175 12.32 -9.87 -2.24
CA LEU A 175 11.87 -8.98 -3.31
C LEU A 175 10.44 -8.47 -3.11
N ILE A 176 9.56 -9.23 -2.47
CA ILE A 176 8.14 -8.87 -2.34
C ILE A 176 7.85 -8.25 -0.97
N PHE A 177 8.57 -8.65 0.08
CA PHE A 177 8.29 -8.20 1.45
C PHE A 177 9.43 -7.36 2.05
N PHE A 178 10.70 -7.75 1.89
CA PHE A 178 11.81 -6.96 2.46
C PHE A 178 12.24 -5.84 1.51
N VAL A 179 11.30 -4.98 1.12
CA VAL A 179 11.51 -3.79 0.27
C VAL A 179 10.96 -2.54 0.96
N PRO A 180 11.51 -1.34 0.67
CA PRO A 180 11.07 -0.10 1.33
C PRO A 180 9.56 0.14 1.29
N SER A 181 8.90 -0.15 0.15
CA SER A 181 7.45 0.00 -0.01
C SER A 181 6.60 -0.90 0.88
N THR A 182 7.18 -1.91 1.54
CA THR A 182 6.44 -2.72 2.53
C THR A 182 6.13 -1.95 3.81
N GLN A 183 6.69 -0.73 3.99
CA GLN A 183 6.23 0.16 5.06
C GLN A 183 4.72 0.40 5.05
N LEU A 184 4.07 0.33 3.87
CA LEU A 184 2.62 0.42 3.74
C LEU A 184 1.85 -0.61 4.58
N PHE A 185 2.51 -1.64 5.11
CA PHE A 185 1.91 -2.67 5.96
C PHE A 185 2.36 -2.58 7.43
N LEU A 186 3.22 -1.63 7.77
CA LEU A 186 3.80 -1.48 9.11
C LEU A 186 2.98 -0.49 9.92
N ASN A 187 1.75 -0.85 10.29
CA ASN A 187 0.82 0.02 11.01
C ASN A 187 0.66 1.42 10.34
N TYR A 188 0.70 1.45 9.01
CA TYR A 188 0.62 2.66 8.20
C TYR A 188 -0.83 3.17 8.15
N ILE A 189 -1.00 4.48 8.35
CA ILE A 189 -2.33 5.08 8.52
C ILE A 189 -2.96 5.44 7.16
N GLU A 190 -2.14 5.73 6.14
CA GLU A 190 -2.63 6.08 4.80
C GLU A 190 -3.38 4.96 4.08
N HIS A 191 -4.16 5.37 3.08
CA HIS A 191 -5.12 4.55 2.35
C HIS A 191 -4.55 3.71 1.19
N TYR A 192 -3.41 3.04 1.37
CA TYR A 192 -2.72 2.34 0.26
C TYR A 192 -2.44 0.85 0.50
N SER A 193 -2.68 0.35 1.71
CA SER A 193 -2.22 -0.97 2.12
C SER A 193 -2.93 -2.09 1.35
N PHE A 194 -4.26 -2.01 1.22
CA PHE A 194 -5.01 -3.06 0.54
C PHE A 194 -4.82 -3.01 -0.98
N ALA A 195 -4.67 -1.82 -1.55
CA ALA A 195 -4.32 -1.66 -2.95
C ALA A 195 -2.98 -2.34 -3.27
N ALA A 196 -1.97 -2.14 -2.41
CA ALA A 196 -0.64 -2.73 -2.59
C ALA A 196 -0.70 -4.26 -2.48
N LEU A 197 -1.43 -4.77 -1.48
CA LEU A 197 -1.72 -6.20 -1.33
C LEU A 197 -2.38 -6.76 -2.60
N SER A 198 -3.44 -6.10 -3.07
CA SER A 198 -4.24 -6.54 -4.22
C SER A 198 -3.39 -6.66 -5.47
N ILE A 199 -2.58 -5.64 -5.78
CA ILE A 199 -1.69 -5.64 -6.94
C ILE A 199 -0.69 -6.79 -6.86
N ALA A 200 -0.06 -6.99 -5.70
CA ALA A 200 0.89 -8.08 -5.51
C ALA A 200 0.21 -9.45 -5.70
N VAL A 201 -0.92 -9.69 -5.03
CA VAL A 201 -1.67 -10.95 -5.09
C VAL A 201 -2.15 -11.25 -6.50
N ILE A 202 -2.73 -10.27 -7.21
CA ILE A 202 -3.20 -10.43 -8.57
C ILE A 202 -2.05 -10.87 -9.49
N LEU A 203 -0.89 -10.22 -9.41
CA LEU A 203 0.27 -10.57 -10.24
C LEU A 203 0.82 -11.96 -9.91
N LEU A 204 0.81 -12.38 -8.63
CA LEU A 204 1.19 -13.73 -8.21
C LEU A 204 0.19 -14.80 -8.69
N LEU A 205 -1.11 -14.50 -8.65
CA LEU A 205 -2.17 -15.37 -9.17
C LEU A 205 -2.04 -15.55 -10.69
N ILE A 206 -1.85 -14.44 -11.43
CA ILE A 206 -1.60 -14.46 -12.88
C ILE A 206 -0.38 -15.32 -13.20
N TRP A 207 0.73 -15.15 -12.48
CA TRP A 207 1.92 -15.99 -12.68
C TRP A 207 1.56 -17.46 -12.49
N THR A 208 0.98 -17.81 -11.34
CA THR A 208 0.64 -19.19 -10.98
C THR A 208 -0.26 -19.85 -12.02
N ASP A 209 -1.26 -19.11 -12.50
CA ASP A 209 -2.24 -19.61 -13.47
C ASP A 209 -1.63 -19.85 -14.85
N ILE A 210 -0.82 -18.93 -15.38
CA ILE A 210 -0.12 -19.11 -16.66
C ILE A 210 0.93 -20.21 -16.57
N GLU A 211 1.64 -20.33 -15.46
CA GLU A 211 2.62 -21.41 -15.25
C GLU A 211 1.93 -22.78 -15.21
N ALA A 212 0.80 -22.88 -14.52
CA ALA A 212 -0.03 -24.08 -14.49
C ALA A 212 -0.53 -24.48 -15.89
N GLN A 213 -0.94 -23.52 -16.70
CA GLN A 213 -1.38 -23.75 -18.08
C GLN A 213 -0.25 -24.29 -18.95
N ASN A 214 0.94 -23.70 -18.88
CA ASN A 214 2.11 -24.10 -19.67
C ASN A 214 2.61 -25.52 -19.34
N GLN A 215 2.31 -26.02 -18.15
CA GLN A 215 2.71 -27.36 -17.70
C GLN A 215 1.71 -28.47 -18.11
N ASN A 216 0.69 -28.17 -18.94
CA ASN A 216 -0.36 -29.10 -19.35
C ASN A 216 -0.98 -29.88 -18.17
N GLN A 217 -1.04 -29.28 -16.99
CA GLN A 217 -1.66 -29.93 -15.83
C GLN A 217 -3.16 -30.09 -16.10
N PRO A 218 -3.69 -31.32 -16.13
CA PRO A 218 -5.10 -31.54 -16.44
C PRO A 218 -5.93 -31.08 -15.25
N SER A 219 -6.65 -29.97 -15.38
CA SER A 219 -7.72 -29.71 -14.41
C SER A 219 -8.80 -28.79 -14.97
N LYS A 220 -10.02 -29.34 -15.06
CA LYS A 220 -11.29 -28.61 -15.11
C LYS A 220 -11.46 -27.59 -13.96
N LYS A 221 -10.64 -27.68 -12.90
CA LYS A 221 -10.57 -26.76 -11.74
C LYS A 221 -9.82 -25.43 -12.00
N LYS A 222 -9.58 -24.98 -13.23
CA LYS A 222 -8.81 -23.71 -13.47
C LYS A 222 -9.52 -22.68 -14.35
N ASP A 223 -10.72 -22.97 -14.86
CA ASP A 223 -11.50 -22.03 -15.68
C ASP A 223 -12.04 -20.83 -14.88
N TYR A 224 -12.03 -20.90 -13.54
CA TYR A 224 -12.48 -19.81 -12.67
C TYR A 224 -11.37 -18.82 -12.28
N MET A 225 -10.09 -19.08 -12.60
CA MET A 225 -8.99 -18.17 -12.24
C MET A 225 -9.17 -16.74 -12.80
N PRO A 226 -9.54 -16.55 -14.09
CA PRO A 226 -9.87 -15.22 -14.61
C PRO A 226 -10.97 -14.50 -13.83
N ILE A 227 -11.97 -15.24 -13.37
CA ILE A 227 -13.09 -14.69 -12.61
C ILE A 227 -12.62 -14.27 -11.22
N LEU A 228 -11.85 -15.12 -10.54
CA LEU A 228 -11.30 -14.82 -9.22
C LEU A 228 -10.36 -13.61 -9.27
N ILE A 229 -9.48 -13.55 -10.26
CA ILE A 229 -8.57 -12.41 -10.46
C ILE A 229 -9.36 -11.12 -10.72
N ALA A 230 -10.42 -11.18 -11.54
CA ALA A 230 -11.29 -10.03 -11.79
C ALA A 230 -12.02 -9.57 -10.51
N ALA A 231 -12.54 -10.51 -9.71
CA ALA A 231 -13.18 -10.20 -8.43
C ALA A 231 -12.21 -9.49 -7.48
N PHE A 232 -10.99 -10.01 -7.30
CA PHE A 232 -9.95 -9.36 -6.50
C PHE A 232 -9.55 -7.99 -7.04
N ALA A 233 -9.43 -7.84 -8.37
CA ALA A 233 -9.11 -6.55 -8.99
C ALA A 233 -10.17 -5.48 -8.70
N VAL A 234 -11.45 -5.85 -8.79
CA VAL A 234 -12.55 -4.93 -8.48
C VAL A 234 -12.64 -4.62 -6.99
N ILE A 235 -12.46 -5.61 -6.10
CA ILE A 235 -12.42 -5.34 -4.66
C ILE A 235 -11.24 -4.40 -4.33
N GLY A 236 -10.08 -4.61 -4.95
CA GLY A 236 -8.94 -3.69 -4.84
C GLY A 236 -9.26 -2.29 -5.35
N PHE A 237 -9.96 -2.18 -6.48
CA PHE A 237 -10.42 -0.89 -7.02
C PHE A 237 -11.40 -0.16 -6.10
N LEU A 238 -12.31 -0.88 -5.44
CA LEU A 238 -13.23 -0.32 -4.44
C LEU A 238 -12.54 0.13 -3.16
N HIS A 239 -11.36 -0.43 -2.83
CA HIS A 239 -10.53 0.10 -1.76
C HIS A 239 -9.78 1.35 -2.22
N HIS A 240 -9.21 1.32 -3.42
CA HIS A 240 -8.60 2.48 -4.04
C HIS A 240 -8.52 2.34 -5.56
N GLY A 241 -8.96 3.37 -6.27
CA GLY A 241 -8.94 3.46 -7.74
C GLY A 241 -7.59 3.17 -8.43
N ILE A 242 -6.45 3.30 -7.74
CA ILE A 242 -5.11 3.04 -8.29
C ILE A 242 -4.94 1.61 -8.83
N VAL A 243 -5.68 0.64 -8.27
CA VAL A 243 -5.68 -0.75 -8.76
C VAL A 243 -6.20 -0.85 -10.20
N GLY A 244 -7.01 0.11 -10.65
CA GLY A 244 -7.52 0.21 -12.02
C GLY A 244 -6.43 0.26 -13.10
N PHE A 245 -5.21 0.70 -12.76
CA PHE A 245 -4.04 0.66 -13.67
C PHE A 245 -3.61 -0.75 -14.06
N LEU A 246 -4.12 -1.81 -13.40
CA LEU A 246 -3.95 -3.20 -13.83
C LEU A 246 -4.82 -3.59 -15.02
N LEU A 247 -5.82 -2.79 -15.43
CA LEU A 247 -6.73 -3.18 -16.52
C LEU A 247 -6.01 -3.60 -17.82
N PRO A 248 -4.99 -2.87 -18.33
CA PRO A 248 -4.21 -3.33 -19.49
C PRO A 248 -3.51 -4.67 -19.25
N THR A 249 -2.98 -4.89 -18.04
CA THR A 249 -2.36 -6.16 -17.63
C THR A 249 -3.35 -7.31 -17.65
N LEU A 250 -4.58 -7.08 -17.15
CA LEU A 250 -5.65 -8.08 -17.13
C LEU A 250 -6.09 -8.46 -18.56
N ILE A 251 -6.22 -7.48 -19.45
CA ILE A 251 -6.53 -7.73 -20.88
C ILE A 251 -5.44 -8.60 -21.51
N VAL A 252 -4.17 -8.24 -21.34
CA VAL A 252 -3.04 -9.01 -21.89
C VAL A 252 -2.93 -10.39 -21.25
N TYR A 253 -3.24 -10.53 -19.97
CA TYR A 253 -3.34 -11.83 -19.29
C TYR A 253 -4.39 -12.72 -19.96
N LEU A 254 -5.62 -12.22 -20.17
CA LEU A 254 -6.67 -12.98 -20.85
C LEU A 254 -6.25 -13.35 -22.28
N LEU A 255 -5.64 -12.42 -23.03
CA LEU A 255 -5.13 -12.70 -24.38
C LEU A 255 -4.07 -13.81 -24.39
N LYS A 256 -3.16 -13.83 -23.41
CA LYS A 256 -2.12 -14.86 -23.30
C LYS A 256 -2.63 -16.19 -22.75
N ARG A 257 -3.70 -16.16 -21.96
CA ARG A 257 -4.36 -17.36 -21.45
C ARG A 257 -5.23 -18.04 -22.50
N SER A 258 -5.90 -17.27 -23.34
CA SER A 258 -6.92 -17.77 -24.25
C SER A 258 -6.33 -18.61 -25.38
N LYS A 259 -7.02 -19.70 -25.74
CA LYS A 259 -6.62 -20.58 -26.86
C LYS A 259 -7.15 -20.12 -28.21
N SER A 260 -8.24 -19.37 -28.22
CA SER A 260 -8.91 -18.87 -29.41
C SER A 260 -9.54 -17.50 -29.14
N LYS A 261 -9.97 -16.81 -30.20
CA LYS A 261 -10.71 -15.55 -30.08
C LYS A 261 -12.02 -15.73 -29.29
N ASN A 262 -12.74 -16.82 -29.50
CA ASN A 262 -14.01 -17.10 -28.81
C ASN A 262 -13.78 -17.37 -27.32
N ASP A 263 -12.71 -18.08 -26.99
CA ASP A 263 -12.30 -18.35 -25.61
C ASP A 263 -11.96 -17.05 -24.87
N PHE A 264 -11.22 -16.15 -25.51
CA PHE A 264 -10.95 -14.80 -24.99
C PHE A 264 -12.22 -14.01 -24.70
N ILE A 265 -13.13 -13.95 -25.68
CA ILE A 265 -14.41 -13.22 -25.52
C ILE A 265 -15.20 -13.81 -24.35
N LEU A 266 -15.31 -15.14 -24.26
CA LEU A 266 -16.06 -15.79 -23.19
C LEU A 266 -15.45 -15.53 -21.80
N MET A 267 -14.12 -15.61 -21.66
CA MET A 267 -13.44 -15.30 -20.41
C MET A 267 -13.61 -13.84 -20.03
N ALA A 268 -13.42 -12.92 -20.99
CA ALA A 268 -13.60 -11.49 -20.78
C ALA A 268 -15.03 -11.18 -20.32
N LEU A 269 -16.06 -11.72 -20.98
CA LEU A 269 -17.46 -11.53 -20.59
C LEU A 269 -17.73 -12.05 -19.17
N LYS A 270 -17.25 -13.25 -18.82
CA LYS A 270 -17.44 -13.81 -17.47
C LYS A 270 -16.74 -12.98 -16.39
N SER A 271 -15.49 -12.61 -16.62
CA SER A 271 -14.72 -11.75 -15.72
C SER A 271 -15.36 -10.37 -15.57
N SER A 272 -15.78 -9.75 -16.68
CA SER A 272 -16.46 -8.46 -16.67
C SER A 272 -17.83 -8.52 -15.99
N ALA A 273 -18.61 -9.59 -16.17
CA ALA A 273 -19.90 -9.74 -15.51
C ALA A 273 -19.75 -9.79 -13.98
N VAL A 274 -18.77 -10.55 -13.47
CA VAL A 274 -18.49 -10.60 -12.02
C VAL A 274 -17.93 -9.28 -11.51
N ALA A 275 -17.02 -8.65 -12.26
CA ALA A 275 -16.50 -7.32 -11.94
C ALA A 275 -17.63 -6.29 -11.83
N MET A 276 -18.52 -6.25 -12.82
CA MET A 276 -19.67 -5.34 -12.85
C MET A 276 -20.63 -5.60 -11.69
N LEU A 277 -20.91 -6.86 -11.37
CA LEU A 277 -21.77 -7.19 -10.22
C LEU A 277 -21.18 -6.64 -8.91
N ILE A 278 -19.89 -6.83 -8.67
CA ILE A 278 -19.22 -6.33 -7.46
C ILE A 278 -19.19 -4.79 -7.44
N LEU A 279 -18.91 -4.14 -8.58
CA LEU A 279 -18.96 -2.67 -8.69
C LEU A 279 -20.36 -2.13 -8.42
N VAL A 280 -21.40 -2.73 -9.00
CA VAL A 280 -22.79 -2.34 -8.78
C VAL A 280 -23.15 -2.49 -7.30
N ILE A 281 -22.74 -3.57 -6.64
CA ILE A 281 -22.96 -3.73 -5.19
C ILE A 281 -22.23 -2.65 -4.40
N GLY A 282 -20.95 -2.40 -4.71
CA GLY A 282 -20.14 -1.40 -4.02
C GLY A 282 -20.68 0.03 -4.17
N TRP A 283 -21.07 0.43 -5.38
CA TRP A 283 -21.68 1.73 -5.62
C TRP A 283 -23.12 1.83 -5.14
N PHE A 284 -23.90 0.75 -5.21
CA PHE A 284 -25.23 0.73 -4.59
C PHE A 284 -25.11 0.97 -3.09
N PHE A 285 -24.16 0.29 -2.45
CA PHE A 285 -23.86 0.50 -1.04
C PHE A 285 -23.43 1.95 -0.76
N TYR A 286 -22.50 2.51 -1.53
CA TYR A 286 -22.06 3.90 -1.37
C TYR A 286 -23.20 4.93 -1.57
N LEU A 287 -23.95 4.84 -2.68
CA LEU A 287 -24.94 5.85 -3.05
C LEU A 287 -26.25 5.72 -2.28
N TYR A 288 -26.71 4.51 -2.00
CA TYR A 288 -28.05 4.27 -1.44
C TYR A 288 -28.02 3.84 0.03
N VAL A 289 -27.00 3.10 0.47
CA VAL A 289 -26.91 2.64 1.86
C VAL A 289 -26.18 3.67 2.72
N LEU A 290 -25.06 4.21 2.24
CA LEU A 290 -24.31 5.26 2.93
C LEU A 290 -24.83 6.67 2.63
N ASP A 291 -25.72 6.81 1.64
CA ASP A 291 -26.28 8.10 1.19
C ASP A 291 -25.18 9.10 0.83
N GLU A 292 -24.16 8.66 0.09
CA GLU A 292 -23.00 9.50 -0.24
C GLU A 292 -23.14 10.23 -1.57
N SER A 293 -22.50 11.41 -1.66
CA SER A 293 -22.50 12.21 -2.88
C SER A 293 -21.29 11.90 -3.77
N ILE A 294 -21.48 12.10 -5.07
CA ILE A 294 -20.42 12.02 -6.09
C ILE A 294 -19.71 13.37 -6.27
N LYS A 295 -20.33 14.48 -5.83
CA LYS A 295 -19.88 15.86 -6.12
C LYS A 295 -18.52 16.21 -5.50
N THR A 296 -18.12 15.52 -4.45
CA THR A 296 -16.88 15.79 -3.69
C THR A 296 -15.67 14.96 -4.17
N SER A 297 -15.83 14.11 -5.19
CA SER A 297 -14.75 13.21 -5.62
C SER A 297 -13.68 13.87 -6.48
N HIS A 298 -12.42 13.52 -6.22
CA HIS A 298 -11.27 13.83 -7.07
C HIS A 298 -11.35 13.21 -8.46
N LEU A 299 -12.22 12.23 -8.71
CA LEU A 299 -12.44 11.68 -10.05
C LEU A 299 -12.89 12.73 -11.08
N TRP A 300 -13.50 13.83 -10.62
CA TRP A 300 -13.88 14.96 -11.47
C TRP A 300 -12.71 15.93 -11.75
N HIS A 301 -11.66 15.86 -10.93
CA HIS A 301 -10.48 16.73 -10.98
C HIS A 301 -9.21 15.89 -10.88
N LEU A 302 -9.03 14.97 -11.85
CA LEU A 302 -7.90 14.05 -11.84
C LEU A 302 -6.58 14.84 -11.72
N PRO A 303 -5.69 14.44 -10.79
CA PRO A 303 -4.42 15.11 -10.52
C PRO A 303 -3.39 14.80 -11.62
N VAL A 304 -3.67 15.17 -12.87
CA VAL A 304 -2.80 14.92 -14.02
C VAL A 304 -1.92 16.14 -14.26
N LEU A 305 -0.61 15.91 -14.37
CA LEU A 305 0.34 16.95 -14.74
C LEU A 305 0.02 17.49 -16.15
N PRO A 306 0.08 18.81 -16.37
CA PRO A 306 -0.02 19.37 -17.71
C PRO A 306 1.16 18.88 -18.56
N LEU A 307 0.93 18.73 -19.87
CA LEU A 307 1.90 18.13 -20.81
C LEU A 307 3.29 18.79 -20.74
N ASN A 308 3.36 20.11 -20.55
CA ASN A 308 4.62 20.85 -20.44
C ASN A 308 5.42 20.52 -19.17
N LYS A 309 4.76 20.06 -18.09
CA LYS A 309 5.43 19.65 -16.84
C LYS A 309 5.86 18.18 -16.85
N LEU A 310 5.30 17.34 -17.73
CA LEU A 310 5.65 15.92 -17.82
C LEU A 310 7.15 15.68 -18.07
N PHE A 311 7.76 16.49 -18.92
CA PHE A 311 9.18 16.38 -19.29
C PHE A 311 10.07 17.38 -18.54
N SER A 312 9.55 18.05 -17.51
CA SER A 312 10.34 18.95 -16.70
C SER A 312 11.42 18.20 -15.91
N SER A 313 12.55 18.86 -15.66
CA SER A 313 13.62 18.32 -14.82
C SER A 313 13.12 17.93 -13.42
N SER A 314 12.16 18.70 -12.87
CA SER A 314 11.50 18.42 -11.61
C SER A 314 10.74 17.09 -11.65
N ASN A 315 9.90 16.86 -12.67
CA ASN A 315 9.16 15.60 -12.80
C ASN A 315 10.09 14.40 -13.06
N LEU A 316 11.15 14.59 -13.85
CA LEU A 316 12.14 13.54 -14.08
C LEU A 316 12.89 13.17 -12.78
N SER A 317 13.26 14.18 -11.99
CA SER A 317 13.87 13.99 -10.67
C SER A 317 12.92 13.24 -9.72
N LYS A 318 11.63 13.58 -9.72
CA LYS A 318 10.57 12.88 -8.98
C LYS A 318 10.53 11.39 -9.34
N VAL A 319 10.38 11.08 -10.63
CA VAL A 319 10.32 9.70 -11.15
C VAL A 319 11.58 8.93 -10.77
N LEU A 320 12.76 9.52 -10.98
CA LEU A 320 14.03 8.89 -10.67
C LEU A 320 14.17 8.62 -9.16
N THR A 321 13.80 9.59 -8.33
CA THR A 321 13.85 9.48 -6.87
C THR A 321 12.96 8.34 -6.39
N ILE A 322 11.71 8.26 -6.87
CA ILE A 322 10.80 7.17 -6.50
C ILE A 322 11.36 5.81 -6.91
N LEU A 323 11.85 5.68 -8.14
CA LEU A 323 12.41 4.41 -8.61
C LEU A 323 13.67 4.02 -7.82
N LEU A 324 14.55 4.97 -7.50
CA LEU A 324 15.76 4.73 -6.70
C LEU A 324 15.43 4.30 -5.27
N LEU A 325 14.46 4.96 -4.63
CA LEU A 325 14.07 4.67 -3.25
C LEU A 325 13.32 3.35 -3.14
N THR A 326 12.45 3.02 -4.10
CA THR A 326 11.50 1.91 -3.96
C THR A 326 11.94 0.65 -4.73
N THR A 327 12.82 0.80 -5.73
CA THR A 327 13.32 -0.30 -6.58
C THR A 327 14.82 -0.25 -6.87
N PRO A 328 15.71 -0.03 -5.89
CA PRO A 328 17.16 0.09 -6.13
C PRO A 328 17.76 -1.12 -6.88
N LEU A 329 17.20 -2.33 -6.69
CA LEU A 329 17.66 -3.52 -7.39
C LEU A 329 17.33 -3.52 -8.90
N SER A 330 16.28 -2.80 -9.33
CA SER A 330 15.90 -2.71 -10.74
C SER A 330 17.02 -2.12 -11.60
N TYR A 331 17.74 -1.11 -11.10
CA TYR A 331 18.90 -0.52 -11.77
C TYR A 331 20.04 -1.51 -11.94
N THR A 332 20.41 -2.22 -10.88
CA THR A 332 21.48 -3.22 -10.95
C THR A 332 21.14 -4.36 -11.90
N PHE A 333 19.86 -4.74 -11.96
CA PHE A 333 19.37 -5.79 -12.84
C PHE A 333 19.30 -5.34 -14.31
N ILE A 334 18.85 -4.11 -14.56
CA ILE A 334 18.85 -3.47 -15.89
C ILE A 334 20.29 -3.34 -16.40
N ILE A 335 21.20 -2.82 -15.58
CA ILE A 335 22.63 -2.71 -15.90
C ILE A 335 23.25 -4.08 -16.15
N GLU A 336 22.99 -5.09 -15.30
CA GLU A 336 23.44 -6.47 -15.53
C GLU A 336 22.95 -6.98 -16.89
N LYS A 337 21.67 -6.77 -17.23
CA LYS A 337 21.12 -7.20 -18.53
C LYS A 337 21.66 -6.43 -19.72
N ILE A 338 21.89 -5.13 -19.60
CA ILE A 338 22.52 -4.31 -20.65
C ILE A 338 23.95 -4.82 -20.88
N ILE A 339 24.74 -4.97 -19.82
CA ILE A 339 26.11 -5.51 -19.89
C ILE A 339 26.11 -6.93 -20.47
N LEU A 340 25.20 -7.80 -20.05
CA LEU A 340 25.08 -9.16 -20.57
C LEU A 340 24.61 -9.21 -22.03
N ARG A 341 23.78 -8.26 -22.48
CA ARG A 341 23.41 -8.12 -23.90
C ARG A 341 24.62 -7.79 -24.76
N PHE A 342 25.56 -6.99 -24.25
CA PHE A 342 26.83 -6.69 -24.91
C PHE A 342 27.87 -7.81 -24.79
N LYS A 343 27.85 -8.62 -23.71
CA LYS A 343 28.86 -9.67 -23.46
C LYS A 343 28.52 -11.07 -23.99
N LYS A 344 27.26 -11.40 -24.29
CA LYS A 344 26.88 -12.81 -24.61
C LYS A 344 25.88 -12.95 -25.75
N ASN A 345 26.27 -13.70 -26.77
CA ASN A 345 25.42 -14.31 -27.81
C ASN A 345 24.67 -15.54 -27.29
N ASP A 346 24.07 -15.48 -26.09
CA ASP A 346 23.25 -16.58 -25.57
C ASP A 346 21.84 -16.53 -26.18
N THR A 347 21.75 -16.92 -27.45
CA THR A 347 20.53 -16.91 -28.28
C THR A 347 19.41 -17.74 -27.66
N LYS A 348 19.72 -18.82 -26.95
CA LYS A 348 18.73 -19.69 -26.28
C LYS A 348 18.05 -18.99 -25.09
N LEU A 349 18.81 -18.29 -24.24
CA LEU A 349 18.21 -17.53 -23.14
C LEU A 349 17.40 -16.33 -23.65
N LYS A 350 17.90 -15.63 -24.68
CA LYS A 350 17.18 -14.53 -25.34
C LYS A 350 15.85 -15.01 -25.94
N ALA A 351 15.84 -16.14 -26.65
CA ALA A 351 14.62 -16.73 -27.22
C ALA A 351 13.61 -17.18 -26.14
N LYS A 352 14.10 -17.74 -25.02
CA LYS A 352 13.23 -18.16 -23.91
C LYS A 352 12.57 -16.97 -23.21
N LEU A 353 13.31 -15.87 -23.02
CA LEU A 353 12.78 -14.64 -22.43
C LEU A 353 11.79 -13.92 -23.35
N ALA A 354 12.06 -13.88 -24.66
CA ALA A 354 11.18 -13.26 -25.64
C ALA A 354 9.81 -13.96 -25.76
N LYS A 355 9.74 -15.26 -25.40
CA LYS A 355 8.51 -16.07 -25.44
C LYS A 355 7.82 -16.23 -24.08
N ASP A 356 8.34 -15.65 -22.99
CA ASP A 356 7.76 -15.81 -21.66
C ASP A 356 6.50 -14.95 -21.47
N SER A 357 5.32 -15.56 -21.64
CA SER A 357 4.03 -14.85 -21.47
C SER A 357 3.91 -14.16 -20.12
N ILE A 358 4.44 -14.74 -19.03
CA ILE A 358 4.40 -14.14 -17.69
C ILE A 358 5.20 -12.83 -17.65
N SER A 359 6.43 -12.84 -18.17
CA SER A 359 7.25 -11.63 -18.28
C SER A 359 6.56 -10.54 -19.10
N VAL A 360 5.91 -10.89 -20.21
CA VAL A 360 5.16 -9.92 -21.04
C VAL A 360 4.02 -9.28 -20.25
N ILE A 361 3.21 -10.08 -19.56
CA ILE A 361 2.09 -9.58 -18.75
C ILE A 361 2.60 -8.64 -17.65
N ILE A 362 3.64 -9.04 -16.91
CA ILE A 362 4.21 -8.20 -15.85
C ILE A 362 4.84 -6.92 -16.43
N THR A 363 5.48 -6.97 -17.60
CA THR A 363 5.99 -5.76 -18.27
C THR A 363 4.87 -4.76 -18.58
N VAL A 364 3.70 -5.23 -18.99
CA VAL A 364 2.54 -4.36 -19.19
C VAL A 364 2.12 -3.69 -17.88
N ALA A 365 2.15 -4.43 -16.75
CA ALA A 365 1.90 -3.82 -15.44
C ALA A 365 2.95 -2.75 -15.09
N ILE A 366 4.24 -3.03 -15.31
CA ILE A 366 5.31 -2.04 -15.10
C ILE A 366 5.05 -0.77 -15.93
N ILE A 367 4.69 -0.92 -17.21
CA ILE A 367 4.41 0.21 -18.09
C ILE A 367 3.20 1.00 -17.57
N SER A 368 2.10 0.34 -17.20
CA SER A 368 0.92 1.03 -16.65
C SER A 368 1.25 1.87 -15.42
N PHE A 369 2.00 1.30 -14.46
CA PHE A 369 2.37 2.03 -13.24
C PHE A 369 3.49 3.04 -13.45
N LEU A 370 4.34 2.89 -14.47
CA LEU A 370 5.28 3.93 -14.90
C LEU A 370 4.54 5.11 -15.52
N VAL A 371 3.51 4.86 -16.34
CA VAL A 371 2.65 5.91 -16.89
C VAL A 371 2.02 6.67 -15.73
N HIS A 372 1.42 5.97 -14.76
CA HIS A 372 0.92 6.58 -13.52
C HIS A 372 1.98 7.48 -12.86
N LEU A 373 3.16 6.95 -12.54
CA LEU A 373 4.24 7.70 -11.88
C LEU A 373 4.65 8.97 -12.66
N VAL A 374 4.66 8.92 -13.98
CA VAL A 374 5.05 10.05 -14.85
C VAL A 374 3.95 11.10 -14.95
N VAL A 375 2.69 10.69 -15.12
CA VAL A 375 1.57 11.62 -15.39
C VAL A 375 0.92 12.17 -14.13
N TRP A 376 1.01 11.46 -13.01
CA TRP A 376 0.35 11.86 -11.78
C TRP A 376 1.09 13.03 -11.11
N ASN A 377 0.33 14.07 -10.76
CA ASN A 377 0.78 15.22 -10.00
C ASN A 377 0.66 14.89 -8.50
N PRO A 378 1.77 14.85 -7.74
CA PRO A 378 1.67 14.73 -6.29
C PRO A 378 0.91 15.94 -5.73
N MET A 379 -0.10 15.67 -4.90
CA MET A 379 -0.98 16.69 -4.33
C MET A 379 -0.32 17.42 -3.17
N ILE A 380 0.39 16.68 -2.32
CA ILE A 380 1.14 17.19 -1.17
C ILE A 380 2.60 17.46 -1.59
N GLY A 381 3.10 16.71 -2.56
CA GLY A 381 4.48 16.77 -3.03
C GLY A 381 5.35 15.64 -2.49
N LEU A 382 6.56 15.50 -3.04
CA LEU A 382 7.55 14.57 -2.48
C LEU A 382 8.30 15.22 -1.30
N PRO A 383 8.67 14.44 -0.27
CA PRO A 383 8.52 12.99 -0.17
C PRO A 383 7.18 12.51 0.42
N ALA A 384 6.21 13.39 0.71
CA ALA A 384 4.96 13.00 1.37
C ALA A 384 4.12 12.00 0.55
N ASP A 385 3.95 12.21 -0.76
CA ASP A 385 3.18 11.35 -1.67
C ASP A 385 3.99 10.15 -2.23
N TRP A 386 5.02 9.71 -1.53
CA TRP A 386 5.90 8.64 -2.03
C TRP A 386 5.17 7.30 -2.17
N ASP A 387 4.22 7.04 -1.28
CA ASP A 387 3.45 5.80 -1.15
C ASP A 387 2.60 5.53 -2.38
N LEU A 388 1.76 6.49 -2.79
CA LEU A 388 0.95 6.42 -4.00
C LEU A 388 1.82 6.32 -5.26
N LEU A 389 2.98 6.97 -5.27
CA LEU A 389 3.88 6.92 -6.42
C LEU A 389 4.73 5.64 -6.46
N SER A 390 4.87 4.93 -5.33
CA SER A 390 5.72 3.74 -5.20
C SER A 390 5.11 2.45 -5.77
N PHE A 391 3.84 2.44 -6.18
CA PHE A 391 3.14 1.23 -6.64
C PHE A 391 3.81 0.52 -7.82
N VAL A 392 4.56 1.25 -8.65
CA VAL A 392 5.40 0.69 -9.73
C VAL A 392 6.45 -0.31 -9.21
N SER A 393 6.82 -0.22 -7.93
CA SER A 393 7.80 -1.12 -7.31
C SER A 393 7.33 -2.57 -7.27
N ILE A 394 6.04 -2.81 -7.05
CA ILE A 394 5.46 -4.15 -6.93
C ILE A 394 5.66 -4.97 -8.21
N PRO A 395 5.19 -4.53 -9.41
CA PRO A 395 5.40 -5.29 -10.64
C PRO A 395 6.88 -5.38 -11.02
N ILE A 396 7.72 -4.38 -10.70
CA ILE A 396 9.16 -4.45 -10.93
C ILE A 396 9.81 -5.58 -10.12
N HIS A 397 9.54 -5.67 -8.82
CA HIS A 397 10.13 -6.72 -7.98
C HIS A 397 9.63 -8.11 -8.36
N ILE A 398 8.34 -8.26 -8.70
CA ILE A 398 7.80 -9.53 -9.21
C ILE A 398 8.43 -9.90 -10.55
N PHE A 399 8.68 -8.92 -11.44
CA PHE A 399 9.40 -9.14 -12.69
C PHE A 399 10.82 -9.65 -12.43
N ILE A 400 11.58 -9.01 -11.55
CA ILE A 400 12.94 -9.46 -11.19
C ILE A 400 12.89 -10.89 -10.64
N LEU A 401 11.95 -11.19 -9.75
CA LEU A 401 11.74 -12.54 -9.23
C LEU A 401 11.46 -13.55 -10.36
N ARG A 402 10.64 -13.18 -11.36
CA ARG A 402 10.41 -14.00 -12.56
C ARG A 402 11.70 -14.23 -13.32
N GLN A 403 12.53 -13.21 -13.51
CA GLN A 403 13.81 -13.37 -14.18
C GLN A 403 14.76 -14.31 -13.44
N LEU A 404 14.78 -14.24 -12.10
CA LEU A 404 15.58 -15.14 -11.27
C LEU A 404 15.12 -16.59 -11.37
N SER A 405 13.84 -16.86 -11.64
CA SER A 405 13.33 -18.22 -11.86
C SER A 405 13.98 -18.93 -13.06
N PHE A 406 14.55 -18.18 -14.01
CA PHE A 406 15.28 -18.74 -15.14
C PHE A 406 16.77 -18.99 -14.87
N LYS A 407 17.33 -18.44 -13.79
CA LYS A 407 18.76 -18.62 -13.45
C LYS A 407 18.96 -19.94 -12.69
N LYS A 408 19.96 -20.72 -13.08
CA LYS A 408 20.37 -21.95 -12.35
C LYS A 408 20.91 -21.66 -10.95
N SER A 409 21.42 -20.46 -10.71
CA SER A 409 21.96 -20.03 -9.43
C SER A 409 21.49 -18.61 -9.12
N ILE A 410 20.76 -18.46 -8.01
CA ILE A 410 20.30 -17.17 -7.49
C ILE A 410 21.32 -16.71 -6.44
N ARG A 411 21.93 -15.55 -6.68
CA ARG A 411 22.81 -14.89 -5.70
C ARG A 411 21.93 -14.07 -4.77
N LEU A 412 21.60 -14.63 -3.61
CA LEU A 412 20.73 -13.97 -2.61
C LEU A 412 21.33 -12.72 -1.98
N ILE A 413 22.66 -12.59 -2.05
CA ILE A 413 23.42 -11.60 -1.26
C ILE A 413 23.26 -10.20 -1.85
N PRO A 414 23.50 -9.97 -3.16
CA PRO A 414 23.16 -8.68 -3.76
C PRO A 414 21.68 -8.35 -3.63
N ILE A 415 20.81 -9.37 -3.66
CA ILE A 415 19.37 -9.17 -3.49
C ILE A 415 19.08 -8.60 -2.10
N ALA A 416 19.53 -9.27 -1.03
CA ALA A 416 19.36 -8.79 0.33
C ALA A 416 20.01 -7.41 0.56
N MET A 417 21.19 -7.14 -0.01
CA MET A 417 21.83 -5.81 0.10
C MET A 417 21.00 -4.69 -0.50
N LEU A 418 20.32 -4.96 -1.60
CA LEU A 418 19.58 -3.95 -2.34
C LEU A 418 18.09 -3.94 -1.96
N THR A 419 17.60 -4.88 -1.17
CA THR A 419 16.21 -4.89 -0.72
C THR A 419 16.13 -4.71 0.79
N LEU A 420 16.64 -5.68 1.55
CA LEU A 420 16.53 -5.71 3.00
C LEU A 420 17.24 -4.54 3.69
N LEU A 421 18.47 -4.19 3.30
CA LEU A 421 19.18 -3.06 3.94
C LEU A 421 18.44 -1.72 3.72
N PRO A 422 18.10 -1.32 2.48
CA PRO A 422 17.28 -0.13 2.25
C PRO A 422 15.95 -0.19 2.98
N ALA A 423 15.27 -1.34 2.98
CA ALA A 423 14.02 -1.52 3.69
C ALA A 423 14.18 -1.27 5.19
N MET A 424 15.20 -1.86 5.82
CA MET A 424 15.45 -1.68 7.25
C MET A 424 15.84 -0.25 7.61
N LEU A 425 16.67 0.41 6.80
CA LEU A 425 17.00 1.83 7.00
C LEU A 425 15.75 2.71 6.89
N TRP A 426 14.89 2.41 5.92
CA TRP A 426 13.63 3.13 5.69
C TRP A 426 12.63 2.91 6.83
N TRP A 427 12.39 1.65 7.21
CA TRP A 427 11.51 1.29 8.34
C TRP A 427 12.01 1.89 9.64
N TRP A 428 13.33 1.86 9.87
CA TRP A 428 13.93 2.46 11.04
C TRP A 428 13.69 3.97 11.10
N SER A 429 14.02 4.68 10.01
CA SER A 429 13.81 6.12 9.89
C SER A 429 12.36 6.53 10.18
N ASN A 430 11.40 5.71 9.73
CA ASN A 430 9.98 6.01 9.87
C ASN A 430 9.32 5.41 11.13
N HIS A 431 10.01 4.53 11.86
CA HIS A 431 9.56 4.03 13.17
C HIS A 431 9.85 5.04 14.28
N GLN A 432 10.91 5.84 14.15
CA GLN A 432 11.30 6.80 15.17
C GLN A 432 10.25 7.90 15.35
N LYS A 433 9.65 7.97 16.55
CA LYS A 433 8.83 9.10 16.99
C LYS A 433 9.73 10.21 17.53
N SER A 434 9.77 11.35 16.86
CA SER A 434 10.34 12.58 17.42
C SER A 434 9.35 13.24 18.39
N LYS A 435 9.82 14.23 19.15
CA LYS A 435 8.94 15.08 19.97
C LYS A 435 7.88 15.80 19.13
N TYR A 436 8.20 16.12 17.88
CA TYR A 436 7.25 16.75 16.95
C TYR A 436 6.16 15.77 16.52
N ASP A 437 6.47 14.50 16.27
CA ASP A 437 5.47 13.49 15.92
C ASP A 437 4.43 13.33 17.05
N ILE A 438 4.91 13.28 18.29
CA ILE A 438 4.04 13.22 19.48
C ILE A 438 3.20 14.49 19.60
N TYR A 439 3.82 15.66 19.46
CA TYR A 439 3.13 16.95 19.53
C TYR A 439 2.01 17.05 18.50
N TYR A 440 2.31 16.81 17.22
CA TYR A 440 1.33 16.94 16.15
C TYR A 440 0.22 15.90 16.23
N SER A 441 0.54 14.66 16.60
CA SER A 441 -0.49 13.62 16.81
C SER A 441 -1.44 14.03 17.94
N ASN A 442 -0.89 14.49 19.08
CA ASN A 442 -1.72 14.95 20.20
C ASN A 442 -2.56 16.17 19.82
N LEU A 443 -1.99 17.11 19.06
CA LEU A 443 -2.69 18.28 18.58
C LEU A 443 -3.88 17.89 17.68
N THR A 444 -3.66 17.05 16.67
CA THR A 444 -4.73 16.61 15.76
C THR A 444 -5.77 15.75 16.45
N PHE A 445 -5.36 14.90 17.40
CA PHE A 445 -6.28 14.17 18.23
C PHE A 445 -7.14 15.10 19.10
N ASN A 446 -6.54 16.12 19.72
CA ASN A 446 -7.28 17.11 20.50
C ASN A 446 -8.27 17.90 19.65
N HIS A 447 -7.93 18.24 18.41
CA HIS A 447 -8.88 18.86 17.48
C HIS A 447 -10.06 17.93 17.20
N SER A 448 -9.79 16.65 16.94
CA SER A 448 -10.81 15.62 16.75
C SER A 448 -11.75 15.53 17.97
N GLN A 449 -11.19 15.47 19.18
CA GLN A 449 -11.96 15.44 20.43
C GLN A 449 -12.80 16.69 20.66
N ALA A 450 -12.25 17.87 20.35
CA ALA A 450 -12.98 19.13 20.45
C ALA A 450 -14.20 19.13 19.51
N VAL A 451 -14.03 18.68 18.27
CA VAL A 451 -15.15 18.56 17.32
C VAL A 451 -16.17 17.53 17.76
N ILE A 452 -15.73 16.35 18.22
CA ILE A 452 -16.62 15.31 18.76
C ILE A 452 -17.46 15.87 19.91
N THR A 453 -16.82 16.58 20.85
CA THR A 453 -17.49 17.20 21.98
C THR A 453 -18.53 18.23 21.53
N LYS A 454 -18.15 19.15 20.63
CA LYS A 454 -19.05 20.19 20.12
C LYS A 454 -20.23 19.62 19.33
N ILE A 455 -20.04 18.52 18.60
CA ILE A 455 -21.12 17.86 17.84
C ILE A 455 -22.05 17.10 18.80
N ASN A 456 -21.51 16.40 19.79
CA ASN A 456 -22.31 15.67 20.78
C ASN A 456 -23.18 16.59 21.66
N GLN A 457 -22.80 17.87 21.79
CA GLN A 457 -23.62 18.90 22.44
C GLN A 457 -24.78 19.39 21.57
N SER A 458 -24.74 19.19 20.26
CA SER A 458 -25.81 19.61 19.36
C SER A 458 -27.01 18.66 19.46
N THR A 459 -28.17 19.21 19.84
CA THR A 459 -29.42 18.46 19.95
C THR A 459 -30.07 18.17 18.60
N ILE A 460 -29.59 18.82 17.53
CA ILE A 460 -30.15 18.71 16.18
C ILE A 460 -29.25 17.94 15.21
N PHE A 461 -27.95 17.76 15.53
CA PHE A 461 -27.00 17.12 14.62
C PHE A 461 -27.45 15.72 14.19
N SER A 462 -28.05 14.93 15.09
CA SER A 462 -28.56 13.60 14.76
C SER A 462 -29.62 13.59 13.65
N LYS A 463 -30.39 14.69 13.49
CA LYS A 463 -31.44 14.86 12.48
C LYS A 463 -30.92 15.29 11.11
N ILE A 464 -29.65 15.69 11.01
CA ILE A 464 -29.05 16.17 9.76
C ILE A 464 -28.82 14.98 8.80
N PRO A 465 -29.16 15.11 7.50
CA PRO A 465 -28.81 14.13 6.47
C PRO A 465 -27.29 13.85 6.40
N HIS A 466 -26.91 12.63 6.03
CA HIS A 466 -25.51 12.18 6.11
C HIS A 466 -24.55 13.08 5.32
N GLN A 467 -24.89 13.41 4.08
CA GLN A 467 -24.06 14.25 3.20
C GLN A 467 -23.74 15.62 3.82
N ARG A 468 -24.73 16.22 4.49
CA ARG A 468 -24.58 17.53 5.14
C ARG A 468 -23.73 17.43 6.41
N LYS A 469 -23.81 16.32 7.15
CA LYS A 469 -22.97 16.06 8.34
C LYS A 469 -21.48 16.06 7.98
N GLN A 470 -21.08 15.42 6.90
CA GLN A 470 -19.66 15.39 6.48
C GLN A 470 -19.12 16.79 6.17
N GLN A 471 -19.89 17.61 5.44
CA GLN A 471 -19.49 18.98 5.12
C GLN A 471 -19.36 19.83 6.38
N LEU A 472 -20.33 19.73 7.30
CA LEU A 472 -20.28 20.44 8.58
C LEU A 472 -19.12 19.96 9.46
N LEU A 473 -18.84 18.65 9.47
CA LEU A 473 -17.70 18.08 10.19
C LEU A 473 -16.37 18.68 9.71
N LEU A 474 -16.17 18.72 8.39
CA LEU A 474 -14.96 19.31 7.79
C LEU A 474 -14.79 20.79 8.16
N LEU A 475 -15.87 21.57 8.10
CA LEU A 475 -15.85 22.99 8.48
C LEU A 475 -15.58 23.20 9.97
N ARG A 476 -16.16 22.35 10.83
CA ARG A 476 -15.91 22.38 12.28
C ARG A 476 -14.46 22.02 12.59
N LEU A 477 -13.89 21.03 11.93
CA LEU A 477 -12.46 20.70 12.04
C LEU A 477 -11.59 21.90 11.64
N TYR A 478 -11.93 22.58 10.53
CA TYR A 478 -11.21 23.78 10.12
C TYR A 478 -11.33 24.93 11.13
N SER A 479 -12.52 25.18 11.68
CA SER A 479 -12.74 26.17 12.75
C SER A 479 -11.89 25.88 13.98
N VAL A 480 -11.86 24.63 14.46
CA VAL A 480 -11.07 24.23 15.63
C VAL A 480 -9.57 24.43 15.39
N LYS A 481 -9.07 24.15 14.18
CA LYS A 481 -7.66 24.38 13.82
C LYS A 481 -7.25 25.84 13.87
N LEU A 482 -8.16 26.75 13.48
CA LEU A 482 -7.91 28.19 13.56
C LEU A 482 -7.88 28.69 15.01
N GLY A 483 -8.39 27.91 15.97
CA GLY A 483 -8.57 28.37 17.36
C GLY A 483 -9.65 29.44 17.50
N GLU A 484 -10.44 29.65 16.44
CA GLU A 484 -11.39 30.75 16.31
C GLU A 484 -12.80 30.27 16.63
N GLU A 485 -13.38 30.86 17.67
CA GLU A 485 -14.77 30.65 18.07
C GLU A 485 -15.41 32.00 18.38
N THR A 486 -15.40 32.89 17.38
CA THR A 486 -16.15 34.14 17.46
C THR A 486 -17.64 33.84 17.63
N GLN A 487 -18.35 34.73 18.32
CA GLN A 487 -19.80 34.61 18.49
C GLN A 487 -20.52 34.52 17.12
N ASN A 488 -20.01 35.23 16.11
CA ASN A 488 -20.52 35.19 14.74
C ASN A 488 -20.36 33.80 14.10
N LEU A 489 -19.18 33.18 14.25
CA LEU A 489 -18.92 31.86 13.70
C LEU A 489 -19.76 30.78 14.41
N LYS A 490 -19.93 30.89 15.73
CA LYS A 490 -20.81 29.99 16.50
C LYS A 490 -22.26 30.09 16.02
N LEU A 491 -22.79 31.30 15.88
CA LEU A 491 -24.14 31.53 15.37
C LEU A 491 -24.30 31.03 13.92
N ALA A 492 -23.27 31.20 13.08
CA ALA A 492 -23.28 30.69 11.72
C ALA A 492 -23.35 29.15 11.69
N PHE A 493 -22.60 28.44 12.54
CA PHE A 493 -22.70 26.99 12.65
C PHE A 493 -24.07 26.53 13.19
N GLU A 494 -24.63 27.19 14.20
CA GLU A 494 -25.96 26.86 14.73
C GLU A 494 -27.06 27.03 13.65
N ASN A 495 -26.98 28.12 12.88
CA ASN A 495 -27.88 28.34 11.75
C ASN A 495 -27.68 27.30 10.65
N ALA A 496 -26.43 27.00 10.28
CA ALA A 496 -26.11 26.00 9.28
C ALA A 496 -26.63 24.62 9.69
N GLU A 497 -26.51 24.22 10.95
CA GLU A 497 -27.06 22.95 11.45
C GLU A 497 -28.59 22.91 11.40
N ARG A 498 -29.25 24.01 11.79
CA ARG A 498 -30.71 24.10 11.73
C ARG A 498 -31.21 23.98 10.29
N VAL A 499 -30.58 24.70 9.36
CA VAL A 499 -30.89 24.63 7.93
C VAL A 499 -30.51 23.27 7.36
N ALA A 500 -29.43 22.65 7.82
CA ALA A 500 -29.06 21.31 7.41
C ALA A 500 -30.10 20.26 7.84
N ALA A 501 -30.72 20.42 9.01
CA ALA A 501 -31.75 19.50 9.50
C ALA A 501 -33.14 19.74 8.88
N PHE A 502 -33.51 20.99 8.59
CA PHE A 502 -34.90 21.34 8.26
C PHE A 502 -35.08 22.15 6.97
N GLY A 503 -34.01 22.69 6.41
CA GLY A 503 -34.03 23.54 5.22
C GLY A 503 -33.70 22.81 3.92
N SER A 504 -33.91 23.51 2.81
CA SER A 504 -33.60 23.07 1.44
C SER A 504 -32.09 23.04 1.17
N ASP A 505 -31.68 22.34 0.11
CA ASP A 505 -30.26 22.28 -0.30
C ASP A 505 -29.69 23.66 -0.62
N SER A 506 -30.47 24.53 -1.29
CA SER A 506 -30.02 25.89 -1.63
C SER A 506 -29.83 26.78 -0.40
N GLU A 507 -30.67 26.61 0.63
CA GLU A 507 -30.50 27.35 1.89
C GLU A 507 -29.25 26.84 2.63
N PHE A 508 -29.05 25.52 2.64
CA PHE A 508 -27.87 24.92 3.26
C PHE A 508 -26.57 25.37 2.57
N ASP A 509 -26.52 25.34 1.24
CA ASP A 509 -25.37 25.81 0.45
C ASP A 509 -25.08 27.30 0.73
N SER A 510 -26.12 28.13 0.93
CA SER A 510 -25.98 29.52 1.32
C SER A 510 -25.34 29.67 2.70
N GLU A 511 -25.82 28.93 3.71
CA GLU A 511 -25.24 28.96 5.06
C GLU A 511 -23.80 28.43 5.08
N ILE A 512 -23.51 27.37 4.34
CA ILE A 512 -22.15 26.84 4.18
C ILE A 512 -21.22 27.88 3.57
N THR A 513 -21.69 28.64 2.58
CA THR A 513 -20.91 29.73 1.97
C THR A 513 -20.61 30.83 2.99
N LYS A 514 -21.57 31.19 3.84
CA LYS A 514 -21.36 32.16 4.92
C LYS A 514 -20.33 31.67 5.94
N VAL A 515 -20.44 30.42 6.38
CA VAL A 515 -19.46 29.79 7.30
C VAL A 515 -18.06 29.81 6.68
N LYS A 516 -17.91 29.41 5.40
CA LYS A 516 -16.63 29.47 4.69
C LYS A 516 -16.06 30.88 4.63
N SER A 517 -16.87 31.88 4.31
CA SER A 517 -16.43 33.28 4.27
C SER A 517 -15.91 33.77 5.63
N LEU A 518 -16.60 33.44 6.72
CA LEU A 518 -16.17 33.79 8.07
C LEU A 518 -14.87 33.08 8.47
N LEU A 519 -14.71 31.82 8.08
CA LEU A 519 -13.49 31.05 8.31
C LEU A 519 -12.31 31.57 7.49
N GLU A 520 -12.55 32.02 6.26
CA GLU A 520 -11.54 32.67 5.42
C GLU A 520 -11.10 34.01 6.02
N GLU A 521 -12.05 34.82 6.50
CA GLU A 521 -11.75 36.07 7.21
C GLU A 521 -10.93 35.81 8.47
N ALA A 522 -11.36 34.85 9.28
CA ALA A 522 -10.64 34.43 10.49
C ALA A 522 -9.22 33.94 10.19
N SER A 523 -9.00 33.23 9.08
CA SER A 523 -7.66 32.74 8.69
C SER A 523 -6.69 33.83 8.23
N ARG A 524 -7.18 35.05 7.95
CA ARG A 524 -6.35 36.20 7.54
C ARG A 524 -5.91 37.07 8.72
N ASN A 525 -6.62 36.97 9.84
CA ASN A 525 -6.31 37.67 11.09
C ASN A 525 -5.34 36.82 11.92
#